data_AF-A0A6B3I9Q8-F1
#
_entry.id   AF-A0A6B3I9Q8-F1
#
_cell.length_a   1.000
_cell.length_b   1.000
_cell.length_c   1.000
_cell.angle_alpha   90.00
_cell.angle_beta   90.00
_cell.angle_gamma   90.00
#
_symmetry.space_group_name_H-M   'P 1'
#
loop_
_entity.id
_entity.type
_entity.pdbx_description
1 polymer ?
#
loop_
_entity_poly.entity_id
_entity_poly.type
_entity_poly.pdbx_seq_one_letter_code
_entity_poly.pdbx_strand_id
1 'polypeptide(L)'
;LVPADVEEVEVERQVDGWVVLGSGPDPVWTMKNDTLTLRVKCEAMINNCGARHEVKVPRGVTVVADADNGEVTAVGFDTPLRLSAANGDIVVRDSG
;
A
#
# COMPACT_ATOMS: atom_id res chain seq x y z
N LEU A 1 -0.57 -1.04 -6.98
CA LEU A 1 -0.58 0.32 -7.57
C LEU A 1 -0.95 0.18 -9.03
N VAL A 2 -1.92 0.96 -9.50
CA VAL A 2 -2.29 1.02 -10.93
C VAL A 2 -2.60 2.48 -11.31
N PRO A 3 -2.19 2.95 -12.50
CA PRO A 3 -2.67 4.22 -13.00
C PRO A 3 -4.13 4.07 -13.45
N ALA A 4 -4.94 5.07 -13.16
CA ALA A 4 -6.37 5.07 -13.47
C ALA A 4 -6.86 6.46 -13.85
N ASP A 5 -8.00 6.49 -14.54
CA ASP A 5 -8.71 7.71 -14.91
C ASP A 5 -9.55 8.22 -13.73
N VAL A 6 -8.85 8.68 -12.69
CA VAL A 6 -9.39 9.22 -11.43
C VAL A 6 -8.82 10.61 -11.17
N GLU A 7 -9.58 11.48 -10.50
CA GLU A 7 -9.15 12.86 -10.20
C GLU A 7 -8.19 12.91 -9.01
N GLU A 8 -8.37 12.00 -8.05
CA GLU A 8 -7.58 11.89 -6.83
C GLU A 8 -7.14 10.43 -6.62
N VAL A 9 -6.21 10.21 -5.68
CA VAL A 9 -5.79 8.85 -5.32
C VAL A 9 -6.94 8.13 -4.62
N GLU A 10 -7.37 7.01 -5.18
CA GLU A 10 -8.38 6.13 -4.57
C GLU A 10 -7.72 4.90 -3.96
N VAL A 11 -8.16 4.51 -2.76
CA VAL A 11 -7.65 3.32 -2.08
C VAL A 11 -8.77 2.42 -1.62
N GLU A 12 -8.79 1.21 -2.17
CA GLU A 12 -9.59 0.11 -1.64
C GLU A 12 -8.76 -0.69 -0.65
N ARG A 13 -9.33 -0.93 0.53
CA ARG A 13 -8.62 -1.51 1.68
C ARG A 13 -9.35 -2.71 2.20
N GLN A 14 -8.63 -3.81 2.33
CA GLN A 14 -9.11 -5.03 2.95
C GLN A 14 -8.15 -5.38 4.08
N VAL A 15 -8.70 -5.58 5.27
CA VAL A 15 -7.93 -5.93 6.46
C VAL A 15 -8.62 -7.09 7.13
N ASP A 16 -7.84 -8.11 7.44
CA ASP A 16 -8.32 -9.32 8.10
C ASP A 16 -7.24 -9.82 9.05
N GLY A 17 -7.65 -10.57 10.07
CA GLY A 17 -6.71 -11.16 10.99
C GLY A 17 -7.25 -11.39 12.39
N TRP A 18 -6.40 -12.00 13.20
CA TRP A 18 -6.70 -12.30 14.59
C TRP A 18 -5.49 -12.07 15.48
N VAL A 19 -5.77 -11.84 16.76
CA VAL A 19 -4.78 -11.61 17.80
C VAL A 19 -5.13 -12.38 19.06
N VAL A 20 -4.11 -12.76 19.84
CA VAL A 20 -4.26 -13.29 21.20
C VAL A 20 -3.45 -12.41 22.14
N LEU A 21 -4.12 -11.91 23.19
CA LEU A 21 -3.54 -11.02 24.21
C LEU A 21 -2.90 -9.78 23.58
N GLY A 22 -3.75 -8.88 23.05
CA GLY A 22 -3.35 -7.65 22.39
C GLY A 22 -4.50 -6.98 21.64
N SER A 23 -4.17 -6.16 20.64
CA SER A 23 -5.12 -5.39 19.83
C SER A 23 -4.79 -5.43 18.33
N GLY A 24 -5.82 -5.20 17.51
CA GLY A 24 -5.74 -5.17 16.06
C GLY A 24 -6.37 -6.40 15.38
N PRO A 25 -6.34 -6.45 14.03
CA PRO A 25 -5.74 -5.44 13.15
C PRO A 25 -6.49 -4.10 13.17
N ASP A 26 -5.75 -2.99 13.30
CA ASP A 26 -6.29 -1.62 13.33
C ASP A 26 -5.77 -0.82 12.12
N PRO A 27 -6.60 -0.61 11.07
CA PRO A 27 -6.20 0.17 9.90
C PRO A 27 -6.20 1.67 10.21
N VAL A 28 -5.03 2.28 10.04
CA VAL A 28 -4.86 3.73 10.17
C VAL A 28 -4.31 4.30 8.87
N TRP A 29 -4.71 5.54 8.58
CA TRP A 29 -4.22 6.25 7.41
C TRP A 29 -4.05 7.73 7.72
N THR A 30 -3.16 8.37 6.97
CA THR A 30 -3.01 9.83 7.01
C THR A 30 -2.61 10.34 5.64
N MET A 31 -3.19 11.47 5.25
CA MET A 31 -2.74 12.25 4.10
C MET A 31 -2.07 13.52 4.63
N LYS A 32 -0.81 13.74 4.24
CA LYS A 32 -0.06 14.96 4.57
C LYS A 32 0.63 15.46 3.32
N ASN A 33 0.24 16.65 2.87
CA ASN A 33 0.69 17.23 1.61
C ASN A 33 0.40 16.26 0.44
N ASP A 34 1.44 15.70 -0.15
CA ASP A 34 1.45 14.75 -1.26
C ASP A 34 1.66 13.29 -0.81
N THR A 35 1.83 13.05 0.49
CA THR A 35 2.17 11.74 1.03
C THR A 35 0.95 11.09 1.69
N LEU A 36 0.52 9.96 1.11
CA LEU A 36 -0.45 9.05 1.71
C LEU A 36 0.27 7.94 2.47
N THR A 37 0.10 7.89 3.79
CA THR A 37 0.58 6.77 4.61
C THR A 37 -0.57 5.83 4.94
N LEU A 38 -0.39 4.55 4.61
CA LEU A 38 -1.28 3.45 4.96
C LEU A 38 -0.56 2.55 5.97
N ARG A 39 -1.19 2.21 7.08
CA ARG A 39 -0.60 1.34 8.10
C ARG A 39 -1.68 0.48 8.74
N VAL A 40 -1.31 -0.75 9.08
CA VAL A 40 -2.12 -1.60 9.97
C VAL A 40 -1.34 -1.81 11.25
N LYS A 41 -1.91 -1.39 12.37
CA LYS A 41 -1.35 -1.68 13.68
C LYS A 41 -1.83 -3.06 14.11
N CYS A 42 -0.89 -3.87 14.58
CA CYS A 42 -1.17 -5.19 15.11
C CYS A 42 -0.21 -5.41 16.28
N GLU A 43 -0.71 -5.27 17.50
CA GLU A 43 0.07 -5.25 18.74
C GLU A 43 -0.41 -6.40 19.63
N ALA A 44 0.17 -7.59 19.49
CA ALA A 44 -0.21 -8.74 20.30
C ALA A 44 0.93 -9.76 20.39
N MET A 45 0.90 -10.60 21.43
CA MET A 45 1.92 -11.64 21.65
C MET A 45 1.90 -12.72 20.56
N ILE A 46 0.73 -13.14 20.12
CA ILE A 46 0.55 -14.03 18.96
C ILE A 46 -0.48 -13.37 18.06
N ASN A 47 -0.11 -13.18 16.80
CA ASN A 47 -0.99 -12.54 15.82
C ASN A 47 -0.80 -13.12 14.42
N ASN A 48 -1.85 -12.95 13.63
CA ASN A 48 -1.80 -13.03 12.18
C ASN A 48 -2.68 -11.91 11.63
N CYS A 49 -2.07 -10.79 11.30
CA CYS A 49 -2.73 -9.63 10.72
C CYS A 49 -2.30 -9.47 9.26
N GLY A 50 -3.27 -9.44 8.36
CA GLY A 50 -3.07 -9.23 6.94
C GLY A 50 -3.78 -7.97 6.45
N ALA A 51 -3.23 -7.36 5.41
CA ALA A 51 -3.88 -6.24 4.74
C ALA A 51 -3.57 -6.27 3.25
N ARG A 52 -4.55 -5.88 2.45
CA ARG A 52 -4.40 -5.62 1.02
C ARG A 52 -4.89 -4.22 0.71
N HIS A 53 -4.05 -3.47 0.00
CA HIS A 53 -4.34 -2.11 -0.44
C HIS A 53 -4.27 -2.08 -1.96
N GLU A 54 -5.38 -1.75 -2.60
CA GLU A 54 -5.40 -1.43 -4.03
C GLU A 54 -5.45 0.08 -4.18
N VAL A 55 -4.37 0.63 -4.73
CA VAL A 55 -4.19 2.09 -4.88
C VAL A 55 -4.26 2.42 -6.36
N LYS A 56 -5.26 3.23 -6.72
CA LYS A 56 -5.42 3.83 -8.04
C LYS A 56 -4.82 5.22 -8.00
N VAL A 57 -3.92 5.49 -8.93
CA VAL A 57 -3.20 6.77 -9.03
C VAL A 57 -3.67 7.51 -10.29
N PRO A 58 -3.95 8.82 -10.23
CA PRO A 58 -4.22 9.61 -11.44
C PRO A 58 -3.11 9.44 -12.47
N ARG A 59 -3.47 9.32 -13.75
CA ARG A 59 -2.48 9.23 -14.84
C ARG A 59 -1.58 10.47 -14.87
N GLY A 60 -0.34 10.31 -15.33
CA GLY A 60 0.62 11.41 -15.43
C GLY A 60 1.31 11.80 -14.11
N VAL A 61 0.99 11.13 -13.00
CA VAL A 61 1.63 11.36 -11.70
C VAL A 61 2.88 10.49 -11.54
N THR A 62 3.98 11.09 -11.12
CA THR A 62 5.18 10.37 -10.66
C THR A 62 4.92 9.77 -9.30
N VAL A 63 5.22 8.48 -9.12
CA VAL A 63 4.94 7.77 -7.86
C VAL A 63 6.22 7.39 -7.15
N VAL A 64 6.26 7.69 -5.85
CA VAL A 64 7.19 7.11 -4.89
C VAL A 64 6.39 6.25 -3.94
N ALA A 65 6.76 4.98 -3.79
CA ALA A 65 6.14 4.08 -2.85
C ALA A 65 7.19 3.32 -2.05
N ASP A 66 7.07 3.41 -0.73
CA ASP A 66 7.93 2.74 0.23
C ASP A 66 7.07 1.78 1.07
N ALA A 67 7.50 0.53 1.18
CA ALA A 67 6.82 -0.50 1.95
C ALA A 67 7.74 -1.08 3.03
N ASP A 68 7.25 -1.14 4.27
CA ASP A 68 7.99 -1.77 5.36
C ASP A 68 7.90 -3.31 5.25
N ASN A 69 6.69 -3.85 5.08
CA ASN A 69 6.44 -5.28 4.95
C ASN A 69 5.38 -5.58 3.89
N GLY A 70 5.56 -6.68 3.16
CA GLY A 70 4.61 -7.19 2.17
C GLY A 70 4.99 -6.87 0.72
N GLU A 71 4.33 -7.55 -0.22
CA GLU A 71 4.58 -7.36 -1.65
C GLU A 71 4.01 -6.04 -2.16
N VAL A 72 4.78 -5.33 -2.99
CA VAL A 72 4.32 -4.19 -3.79
C VAL A 72 4.22 -4.60 -5.25
N THR A 73 2.99 -4.66 -5.77
CA THR A 73 2.74 -4.84 -7.21
C THR A 73 2.38 -3.50 -7.87
N ALA A 74 3.11 -3.13 -8.92
CA ALA A 74 2.84 -1.97 -9.78
C ALA A 74 2.64 -2.42 -11.24
N VAL A 75 1.54 -2.01 -11.87
CA VAL A 75 1.20 -2.44 -13.23
C VAL A 75 0.78 -1.24 -14.09
N GLY A 76 1.30 -1.15 -15.31
CA GLY A 76 0.77 -0.25 -16.34
C GLY A 76 1.23 1.20 -16.29
N PHE A 77 2.28 1.52 -15.52
CA PHE A 77 2.78 2.90 -15.40
C PHE A 77 3.69 3.28 -16.57
N ASP A 78 3.42 4.45 -17.15
CA ASP A 78 4.20 5.14 -18.21
C ASP A 78 4.91 6.40 -17.68
N THR A 79 4.81 6.65 -16.37
CA THR A 79 5.49 7.72 -15.66
C THR A 79 6.62 7.17 -14.78
N PRO A 80 7.58 8.01 -14.38
CA PRO A 80 8.65 7.57 -13.48
C PRO A 80 8.11 6.96 -12.17
N LEU A 81 8.66 5.80 -11.81
CA LEU A 81 8.38 5.08 -10.57
C LEU A 81 9.65 4.96 -9.72
N ARG A 82 9.51 5.21 -8.41
CA ARG A 82 10.49 4.80 -7.40
C ARG A 82 9.79 3.90 -6.39
N LEU A 83 10.17 2.64 -6.34
CA LEU A 83 9.63 1.65 -5.41
C LEU A 83 10.74 1.18 -4.47
N SER A 84 10.43 1.07 -3.18
CA SER A 84 11.31 0.43 -2.21
C SER A 84 10.51 -0.46 -1.26
N ALA A 85 11.10 -1.58 -0.86
CA ALA A 85 10.54 -2.50 0.09
C ALA A 85 11.64 -2.93 1.06
N ALA A 86 11.40 -2.79 2.37
CA ALA A 86 12.34 -3.26 3.38
C ALA A 86 12.25 -4.79 3.54
N ASN A 87 11.04 -5.34 3.56
CA ASN A 87 10.80 -6.78 3.64
C ASN A 87 9.59 -7.20 2.80
N GLY A 88 9.84 -7.70 1.59
CA GLY A 88 8.82 -8.16 0.68
C GLY A 88 9.28 -8.03 -0.76
N ASP A 89 8.48 -8.57 -1.66
CA ASP A 89 8.78 -8.53 -3.08
C ASP A 89 8.28 -7.24 -3.73
N ILE A 90 8.97 -6.82 -4.78
CA ILE A 90 8.48 -5.79 -5.68
C ILE A 90 8.25 -6.43 -7.05
N VAL A 91 7.03 -6.29 -7.56
CA VAL A 91 6.63 -6.82 -8.86
C VAL A 91 6.18 -5.68 -9.75
N VAL A 92 6.88 -5.50 -10.86
CA VAL A 92 6.54 -4.50 -11.89
C VAL A 92 6.15 -5.21 -13.17
N ARG A 93 5.01 -4.82 -13.75
CA ARG A 93 4.51 -5.32 -15.04
C ARG A 93 4.06 -4.17 -15.92
N ASP A 94 4.15 -4.34 -17.23
CA ASP A 94 3.63 -3.40 -18.23
C ASP A 94 4.09 -1.95 -18.00
N SER A 95 5.37 -1.75 -17.68
CA SER A 95 5.98 -0.42 -17.50
C SER A 95 6.77 -0.01 -18.75
N GLY A 96 6.74 1.28 -19.12
CA GLY A 96 7.40 1.81 -20.32
C GLY A 96 7.93 3.23 -20.16
#